data_AF-A0A932INI0-F1
#
_entry.id   AF-A0A932INI0-F1
#
_cell.length_a   1.000
_cell.length_b   1.000
_cell.length_c   1.000
_cell.angle_alpha   90.00
_cell.angle_beta   90.00
_cell.angle_gamma   90.00
#
_symmetry.space_group_name_H-M   'P 1'
#
loop_
_entity.id
_entity.type
_entity.pdbx_description
1 polymer ?
#
loop_
_entity_poly.entity_id
_entity_poly.type
_entity_poly.pdbx_seq_one_letter_code
_entity_poly.pdbx_strand_id
1 'polypeptide(L)'
;RHEIFAHGGAERAAADMEVPFLGRVPLEPAVRESGDRGEPIVVAAPASASAQAFVAIAEALRAQVEAIAANESQGERRRKALPIISR
;
A
#
# COMPACT_ATOMS: atom_id res chain seq x y z
N ARG A 1 26.63 9.47 0.93
CA ARG A 1 25.28 9.85 0.41
C ARG A 1 24.80 11.01 1.28
N HIS A 2 24.60 12.20 0.71
CA HIS A 2 24.02 13.34 1.43
C HIS A 2 22.50 13.33 1.23
N GLU A 3 21.75 13.38 2.31
CA GLU A 3 20.29 13.47 2.26
C GLU A 3 19.88 14.93 2.06
N ILE A 4 19.47 15.27 0.84
CA ILE A 4 19.04 16.63 0.46
C ILE A 4 17.61 16.90 0.95
N PHE A 5 16.80 15.85 1.09
CA PHE A 5 15.41 15.93 1.55
C PHE A 5 15.24 15.24 2.88
N ALA A 6 14.38 15.79 3.73
CA ALA A 6 13.99 15.16 4.99
C ALA A 6 13.24 13.84 4.74
N HIS A 7 13.50 12.85 5.59
CA HIS A 7 12.91 11.51 5.52
C HIS A 7 11.94 11.22 6.69
N GLY A 8 11.06 10.21 6.50
CA GLY A 8 10.17 9.68 7.54
C GLY A 8 8.93 10.51 7.86
N GLY A 9 8.73 11.66 7.19
CA GLY A 9 7.55 12.51 7.43
C GLY A 9 6.22 11.80 7.16
N ALA A 10 6.13 11.07 6.06
CA ALA A 10 4.93 10.32 5.70
C ALA A 10 4.64 9.15 6.66
N GLU A 11 5.67 8.46 7.15
CA GLU A 11 5.53 7.37 8.11
C GLU A 11 5.02 7.89 9.47
N ARG A 12 5.56 9.01 9.95
CA ARG A 12 5.03 9.69 11.14
C ARG A 12 3.59 10.13 10.97
N ALA A 13 3.26 10.76 9.84
CA ALA A 13 1.90 11.19 9.56
C ALA A 13 0.91 10.02 9.51
N ALA A 14 1.32 8.87 8.94
CA ALA A 14 0.51 7.67 8.93
C ALA A 14 0.25 7.14 10.36
N ALA A 15 1.28 7.16 11.22
CA ALA A 15 1.14 6.80 12.62
C ALA A 15 0.20 7.76 13.37
N ASP A 16 0.35 9.07 13.18
CA ASP A 16 -0.51 10.10 13.80
C ASP A 16 -1.98 9.99 13.39
N MET A 17 -2.23 9.54 12.16
CA MET A 17 -3.57 9.32 11.61
C MET A 17 -4.13 7.91 11.87
N GLU A 18 -3.37 7.05 12.55
CA GLU A 18 -3.70 5.64 12.79
C GLU A 18 -4.03 4.87 11.48
N VAL A 19 -3.37 5.24 10.37
CA VAL A 19 -3.53 4.57 9.08
C VAL A 19 -2.29 3.71 8.74
N PRO A 20 -2.44 2.62 7.97
CA PRO A 20 -1.31 1.80 7.58
C PRO A 20 -0.30 2.57 6.72
N PHE A 21 0.98 2.50 7.08
CA PHE A 21 2.07 2.92 6.21
C PHE A 21 2.43 1.80 5.23
N LEU A 22 2.15 1.99 3.94
CA LEU A 22 2.32 0.94 2.92
C LEU A 22 3.75 0.84 2.37
N GLY A 23 4.58 1.86 2.56
CA GLY A 23 5.99 1.83 2.15
C GLY A 23 6.49 3.16 1.61
N ARG A 24 7.72 3.13 1.08
CA ARG A 24 8.43 4.30 0.54
C ARG A 24 9.00 4.00 -0.84
N VAL A 25 8.87 4.95 -1.76
CA VAL A 25 9.48 4.87 -3.08
C VAL A 25 10.72 5.76 -3.11
N PRO A 26 11.91 5.24 -3.46
CA PRO A 26 13.11 6.06 -3.65
C PRO A 26 12.91 7.10 -4.76
N LEU A 27 13.55 8.27 -4.61
CA LEU A 27 13.64 9.25 -5.70
C LEU A 27 14.74 8.83 -6.67
N GLU A 28 14.36 8.23 -7.80
CA GLU A 28 15.27 7.84 -8.88
C GLU A 28 14.89 8.57 -10.18
N PRO A 29 15.83 9.22 -10.89
CA PRO A 29 15.57 9.86 -12.18
C PRO A 29 14.90 8.93 -13.20
N ALA A 30 15.27 7.65 -13.16
CA ALA A 30 14.72 6.61 -14.01
C ALA A 30 13.18 6.49 -13.92
N VAL A 31 12.59 6.75 -12.74
CA VAL A 31 11.12 6.71 -12.56
C VAL A 31 10.44 7.79 -13.40
N ARG A 32 10.98 9.02 -13.37
CA ARG A 32 10.49 10.14 -14.19
C ARG A 32 10.68 9.83 -15.66
N GLU A 33 11.90 9.46 -16.04
CA GLU A 33 12.26 9.23 -17.45
C GLU A 33 11.44 8.12 -18.09
N SER A 34 11.20 7.02 -17.37
CA SER A 34 10.41 5.91 -17.89
C SER A 34 8.92 6.31 -17.98
N GLY A 35 8.40 7.03 -16.98
CA GLY A 35 7.06 7.62 -17.00
C GLY A 35 6.84 8.57 -18.19
N ASP A 36 7.79 9.47 -18.45
CA ASP A 36 7.73 10.43 -19.57
C ASP A 36 7.69 9.73 -20.94
N ARG A 37 8.30 8.54 -21.05
CA ARG A 37 8.26 7.71 -22.27
C ARG A 37 7.02 6.82 -22.38
N GLY A 38 6.14 6.81 -21.37
CA GLY A 38 4.97 5.93 -21.32
C GLY A 38 5.30 4.48 -20.97
N GLU A 39 6.48 4.21 -20.42
CA GLU A 39 6.91 2.88 -19.99
C GLU A 39 7.17 2.88 -18.47
N PRO A 40 6.22 2.42 -17.64
CA PRO A 40 6.34 2.48 -16.18
C PRO A 40 7.61 1.77 -15.67
N ILE A 41 8.21 2.29 -14.58
CA ILE A 41 9.49 1.78 -14.05
C ILE A 41 9.47 0.29 -13.72
N VAL A 42 8.31 -0.24 -13.32
CA VAL A 42 8.08 -1.66 -13.03
C VAL A 42 8.21 -2.56 -14.27
N VAL A 43 8.02 -2.00 -15.47
CA VAL A 43 8.23 -2.68 -16.76
C VAL A 43 9.64 -2.40 -17.27
N ALA A 44 10.05 -1.13 -17.31
CA ALA A 44 11.32 -0.70 -17.91
C ALA A 44 12.55 -1.20 -17.13
N ALA A 45 12.46 -1.28 -15.80
CA ALA A 45 13.55 -1.73 -14.93
C ALA A 45 13.02 -2.48 -13.69
N PRO A 46 12.56 -3.74 -13.84
CA PRO A 46 11.91 -4.49 -12.76
C PRO A 46 12.82 -4.74 -11.54
N ALA A 47 14.13 -4.75 -11.74
CA ALA A 47 15.12 -4.94 -10.67
C ALA A 47 15.52 -3.63 -9.96
N SER A 48 15.01 -2.47 -10.39
CA SER A 48 15.29 -1.19 -9.75
C SER A 48 14.66 -1.12 -8.35
N ALA A 49 15.25 -0.31 -7.47
CA ALA A 49 14.75 -0.14 -6.12
C ALA A 49 13.32 0.44 -6.10
N SER A 50 13.02 1.40 -7.00
CA SER A 50 11.67 1.95 -7.14
C SER A 50 10.66 0.94 -7.67
N ALA A 51 11.03 0.10 -8.65
CA ALA A 51 10.14 -0.95 -9.15
C ALA A 51 9.77 -1.94 -8.03
N GLN A 52 10.76 -2.43 -7.29
CA GLN A 52 10.53 -3.35 -6.17
C GLN A 52 9.69 -2.69 -5.07
N ALA A 53 9.92 -1.41 -4.77
CA ALA A 53 9.12 -0.67 -3.80
C ALA A 53 7.66 -0.54 -4.23
N PHE A 54 7.38 -0.20 -5.49
CA PHE A 54 6.01 -0.15 -6.01
C PHE A 54 5.30 -1.50 -5.92
N VAL A 55 5.99 -2.59 -6.28
CA VAL A 55 5.43 -3.95 -6.17
C VAL A 55 5.10 -4.28 -4.71
N ALA A 56 6.02 -4.04 -3.77
CA ALA A 56 5.80 -4.30 -2.35
C ALA A 56 4.61 -3.49 -1.79
N ILE A 57 4.49 -2.21 -2.17
CA ILE A 57 3.36 -1.35 -1.79
C ILE A 57 2.04 -1.92 -2.33
N ALA A 58 2.02 -2.38 -3.59
CA ALA A 58 0.84 -2.97 -4.20
C ALA A 58 0.43 -4.29 -3.51
N GLU A 59 1.39 -5.11 -3.11
CA GLU A 59 1.13 -6.34 -2.35
C GLU A 59 0.57 -6.04 -0.95
N ALA A 60 1.14 -5.07 -0.25
CA ALA A 60 0.63 -4.63 1.05
C ALA A 60 -0.80 -4.08 0.94
N LEU A 61 -1.07 -3.26 -0.09
CA LEU A 61 -2.41 -2.74 -0.37
C LEU A 61 -3.41 -3.87 -0.64
N ARG A 62 -3.03 -4.84 -1.50
CA ARG A 62 -3.87 -6.00 -1.81
C ARG A 62 -4.25 -6.77 -0.54
N ALA A 63 -3.28 -7.06 0.31
CA ALA A 63 -3.52 -7.77 1.57
C ALA A 63 -4.50 -7.02 2.49
N GLN A 64 -4.42 -5.68 2.54
CA GLN A 64 -5.35 -4.86 3.32
C GLN A 64 -6.78 -4.93 2.77
N VAL A 65 -6.94 -4.81 1.45
CA VAL A 65 -8.26 -4.91 0.80
C VAL A 65 -8.88 -6.29 1.03
N GLU A 66 -8.10 -7.35 0.91
CA GLU A 66 -8.54 -8.72 1.18
C GLU A 66 -8.96 -8.91 2.65
N ALA A 67 -8.21 -8.37 3.60
CA ALA A 67 -8.54 -8.43 5.02
C ALA A 67 -9.85 -7.68 5.34
N ILE A 68 -10.07 -6.51 4.73
CA ILE A 68 -11.32 -5.75 4.87
C ILE A 68 -12.50 -6.55 4.32
N ALA A 69 -12.38 -7.08 3.10
CA ALA A 69 -13.43 -7.88 2.47
C ALA A 69 -13.75 -9.16 3.29
N ALA A 70 -12.73 -9.81 3.85
CA ALA A 70 -12.91 -10.96 4.73
C ALA A 70 -13.68 -10.57 6.00
N ASN A 71 -13.33 -9.45 6.65
CA ASN A 71 -14.00 -8.97 7.85
C ASN A 71 -15.48 -8.65 7.61
N GLU A 72 -15.82 -8.02 6.49
CA GLU A 72 -17.21 -7.75 6.10
C GLU A 72 -18.01 -9.05 5.96
N SER A 73 -17.44 -10.05 5.28
CA SER A 73 -18.10 -11.35 5.07
C SER A 73 -18.36 -12.10 6.39
N GLN A 74 -17.45 -11.99 7.37
CA GLN A 74 -17.60 -12.61 8.69
C GLN A 74 -18.62 -11.85 9.56
N GLY A 75 -18.64 -10.52 9.47
CA GLY A 75 -19.64 -9.68 10.14
C GLY A 75 -21.06 -10.00 9.69
N GLU A 76 -21.26 -10.15 8.38
CA GLU A 76 -22.56 -10.51 7.79
C GLU A 76 -23.00 -11.93 8.19
N ARG A 77 -22.08 -12.90 8.15
CA ARG A 77 -22.33 -14.27 8.61
C ARG A 77 -22.70 -14.32 10.10
N ARG A 78 -21.98 -13.57 10.95
CA ARG A 78 -22.29 -13.48 12.38
C ARG A 78 -23.66 -12.87 12.63
N ARG A 79 -24.03 -11.78 11.94
CA ARG A 79 -25.36 -11.15 12.07
C ARG A 79 -26.50 -12.09 11.70
N LYS A 80 -26.33 -12.90 10.64
CA LYS A 80 -27.33 -13.90 10.21
C LYS A 80 -27.37 -15.15 11.10
N ALA A 81 -26.28 -15.47 11.79
CA ALA A 81 -26.16 -16.64 12.66
C ALA A 81 -26.61 -16.37 14.11
N LEU A 82 -26.79 -15.11 14.53
CA LEU A 82 -27.44 -14.85 15.82
C LEU A 82 -28.89 -15.37 15.75
N PRO A 83 -29.32 -16.24 16.69
CA PRO A 83 -30.73 -16.59 16.79
C PRO A 83 -31.48 -15.28 17.03
N ILE A 84 -32.55 -15.05 16.25
CA ILE A 84 -33.55 -14.04 16.56
C ILE A 84 -33.98 -14.36 17.99
N ILE A 85 -33.50 -13.57 18.97
CA ILE A 85 -33.96 -13.71 20.35
C ILE A 85 -35.44 -13.37 20.28
N SER A 86 -36.27 -14.41 20.28
CA SER A 86 -37.72 -14.29 20.32
C SER A 86 -38.10 -13.64 21.64
N ARG A 87 -38.47 -12.37 21.60
CA ARG A 87 -39.50 -11.77 22.45
C ARG A 87 -40.25 -10.72 21.66
#